data_AF-A0A0K9XCB5-F1
#
_entry.id   AF-A0A0K9XCB5-F1
#
_cell.length_a   1.000
_cell.length_b   1.000
_cell.length_c   1.000
_cell.angle_alpha   90.00
_cell.angle_beta   90.00
_cell.angle_gamma   90.00
#
_symmetry.space_group_name_H-M   'P 1'
#
loop_
_entity.id
_entity.type
_entity.pdbx_description
1 polymer ?
#
loop_
_entity_poly.entity_id
_entity_poly.type
_entity_poly.pdbx_seq_one_letter_code
_entity_poly.pdbx_strand_id
1 'polypeptide(L)'
;MTTTTGARREQRRVELRDFLRSRRARLTPQEVGLPAGERRRTPGLRREEVASLAGIGLTWYTWLEQGRRISVTTAVLDAVGRALRLDATDRAHLYRLAGHVPGEPSAQRQDVPAELLRLVEEWLPNPAYVLDRHWRFLCGNRAVHAVFGEVGRGESCLDGFLREEGETFHGLSGWDGMAASLVAEFRADAARHPDDPGFARTVTHLSRRSAEFARLWARQEVRDTALGTKSVTHPSAGPLHFERTAFRVADHPDLRITLLLPRPGTDTRERLGDVVATAR
;
A
#
# COMPACT_ATOMS: atom_id res chain seq x y z
N MET A 1 -17.02 -12.08 18.98
CA MET A 1 -16.70 -10.93 18.10
C MET A 1 -16.94 -11.23 16.60
N THR A 2 -17.81 -12.18 16.24
CA THR A 2 -18.07 -12.63 14.86
C THR A 2 -19.19 -11.87 14.14
N THR A 3 -20.03 -11.14 14.87
CA THR A 3 -21.21 -10.43 14.36
C THR A 3 -20.87 -9.16 13.56
N THR A 4 -19.82 -8.43 13.93
CA THR A 4 -19.45 -7.15 13.28
C THR A 4 -18.91 -7.34 11.86
N THR A 5 -18.14 -8.40 11.62
CA THR A 5 -17.55 -8.70 10.30
C THR A 5 -18.63 -9.14 9.29
N GLY A 6 -19.64 -9.89 9.74
CA GLY A 6 -20.77 -10.31 8.91
C GLY A 6 -21.64 -9.14 8.45
N ALA A 7 -21.97 -8.23 9.39
CA ALA A 7 -22.75 -7.03 9.10
C ALA A 7 -22.05 -6.10 8.11
N ARG A 8 -20.73 -5.88 8.27
CA ARG A 8 -19.94 -5.05 7.35
C ARG A 8 -19.84 -5.65 5.94
N ARG A 9 -19.79 -6.98 5.83
CA ARG A 9 -19.79 -7.67 4.52
C ARG A 9 -21.16 -7.60 3.82
N GLU A 10 -22.26 -7.62 4.57
CA GLU A 10 -23.61 -7.43 4.00
C GLU A 10 -23.80 -5.99 3.51
N GLN A 11 -23.39 -5.01 4.31
CA GLN A 11 -23.46 -3.60 3.93
C GLN A 11 -22.68 -3.31 2.64
N ARG A 12 -21.47 -3.87 2.49
CA ARG A 12 -20.67 -3.73 1.25
C ARG A 12 -21.36 -4.32 0.02
N ARG A 13 -22.12 -5.41 0.16
CA ARG A 13 -22.86 -6.01 -0.97
C ARG A 13 -24.02 -5.14 -1.42
N VAL A 14 -24.71 -4.51 -0.47
CA VAL A 14 -25.77 -3.54 -0.75
C VAL A 14 -25.20 -2.35 -1.52
N GLU A 15 -24.07 -1.81 -1.04
CA GLU A 15 -23.36 -0.71 -1.71
C GLU A 15 -22.84 -1.11 -3.11
N LEU A 16 -22.32 -2.33 -3.29
CA LEU A 16 -21.88 -2.86 -4.59
C LEU A 16 -23.03 -2.90 -5.60
N ARG A 17 -24.18 -3.43 -5.20
CA ARG A 17 -25.41 -3.46 -6.01
C ARG A 17 -25.79 -2.06 -6.45
N ASP A 18 -25.87 -1.13 -5.51
CA ASP A 18 -26.35 0.23 -5.77
C ASP A 18 -25.37 1.00 -6.66
N PHE A 19 -24.07 0.81 -6.44
CA PHE A 19 -23.01 1.35 -7.29
C PHE A 19 -23.10 0.84 -8.73
N LEU A 20 -23.15 -0.47 -8.96
CA LEU A 20 -23.22 -1.06 -10.31
C LEU A 20 -24.50 -0.61 -11.04
N ARG A 21 -25.63 -0.59 -10.34
CA ARG A 21 -26.91 -0.11 -10.90
C ARG A 21 -26.83 1.36 -11.32
N SER A 22 -26.20 2.21 -10.49
CA SER A 22 -26.00 3.64 -10.78
C SER A 22 -25.12 3.85 -12.01
N ARG A 23 -23.97 3.16 -12.10
CA ARG A 23 -23.05 3.28 -13.25
C ARG A 23 -23.68 2.78 -14.54
N ARG A 24 -24.41 1.66 -14.49
CA ARG A 24 -25.15 1.14 -15.65
C ARG A 24 -26.23 2.11 -16.15
N ALA A 25 -26.93 2.78 -15.23
CA ALA A 25 -28.00 3.72 -15.59
C ALA A 25 -27.49 5.01 -16.24
N ARG A 26 -26.21 5.37 -16.03
CA ARG A 26 -25.60 6.61 -16.55
C ARG A 26 -25.10 6.49 -17.99
N LEU A 27 -24.75 5.28 -18.44
CA LEU A 27 -24.25 5.07 -19.79
C LEU A 27 -25.39 4.78 -20.77
N THR A 28 -25.36 5.49 -21.89
CA THR A 28 -26.20 5.20 -23.04
C THR A 28 -25.57 4.12 -23.92
N PRO A 29 -26.38 3.37 -24.68
CA PRO A 29 -25.88 2.39 -25.64
C PRO A 29 -24.87 2.99 -26.63
N GLN A 30 -25.14 4.20 -27.12
CA GLN A 30 -24.31 4.87 -28.11
C GLN A 30 -22.92 5.20 -27.55
N GLU A 31 -22.83 5.58 -26.27
CA GLU A 31 -21.54 5.84 -25.62
C GLU A 31 -20.65 4.59 -25.58
N VAL A 32 -21.20 3.38 -25.61
CA VAL A 32 -20.44 2.13 -25.63
C VAL A 32 -20.44 1.44 -26.99
N GLY A 33 -20.84 2.15 -28.05
CA GLY A 33 -20.81 1.64 -29.43
C GLY A 33 -21.95 0.67 -29.77
N LEU A 34 -23.01 0.64 -28.96
CA LEU A 34 -24.22 -0.15 -29.21
C LEU A 34 -25.29 0.70 -29.90
N PRO A 35 -26.12 0.10 -30.78
CA PRO A 35 -27.20 0.82 -31.44
C PRO A 35 -28.29 1.22 -30.44
N ALA A 36 -28.86 2.41 -30.67
CA ALA A 36 -30.05 2.89 -29.97
C ALA A 36 -31.29 2.08 -30.41
N GLY A 37 -31.40 0.83 -29.99
CA GLY A 37 -32.52 -0.05 -30.35
C GLY A 37 -33.89 0.57 -30.02
N GLU A 38 -34.95 0.12 -30.70
CA GLU A 38 -36.30 0.70 -30.62
C GLU A 38 -36.95 0.57 -29.22
N ARG A 39 -37.75 1.59 -28.85
CA ARG A 39 -38.61 1.71 -27.64
C ARG A 39 -38.02 1.07 -26.36
N ARG A 40 -37.03 1.73 -25.76
CA ARG A 40 -36.42 1.33 -24.49
C ARG A 40 -37.17 1.96 -23.29
N ARG A 41 -37.50 1.14 -22.28
CA ARG A 41 -38.07 1.61 -20.99
C ARG A 41 -37.01 2.11 -20.00
N THR A 42 -35.74 1.76 -20.21
CA THR A 42 -34.61 2.16 -19.36
C THR A 42 -33.67 3.01 -20.22
N PRO A 43 -33.34 4.25 -19.80
CA PRO A 43 -32.47 5.14 -20.58
C PRO A 43 -31.01 4.68 -20.61
N GLY A 44 -30.53 4.00 -19.57
CA GLY A 44 -29.17 3.44 -19.51
C GLY A 44 -29.04 2.03 -20.08
N LEU A 45 -27.83 1.46 -19.97
CA LEU A 45 -27.53 0.11 -20.43
C LEU A 45 -28.39 -0.95 -19.73
N ARG A 46 -28.71 -2.02 -20.46
CA ARG A 46 -29.36 -3.21 -19.92
C ARG A 46 -28.33 -4.18 -19.35
N ARG A 47 -28.77 -5.16 -18.56
CA ARG A 47 -27.85 -6.14 -17.93
C ARG A 47 -27.18 -7.02 -18.98
N GLU A 48 -27.93 -7.40 -20.00
CA GLU A 48 -27.47 -8.17 -21.15
C GLU A 48 -26.42 -7.42 -21.97
N GLU A 49 -26.55 -6.10 -22.10
CA GLU A 49 -25.59 -5.26 -22.81
C GLU A 49 -24.27 -5.17 -22.03
N VAL A 50 -24.32 -4.94 -20.72
CA VAL A 50 -23.10 -4.93 -19.88
C VAL A 50 -22.44 -6.31 -19.84
N ALA A 51 -23.21 -7.38 -19.70
CA ALA A 51 -22.70 -8.74 -19.69
C ALA A 51 -21.98 -9.08 -21.00
N SER A 52 -22.58 -8.71 -22.14
CA SER A 52 -21.98 -8.88 -23.46
C SER A 52 -20.68 -8.07 -23.62
N LEU A 53 -20.69 -6.79 -23.25
CA LEU A 53 -19.49 -5.92 -23.29
C LEU A 53 -18.37 -6.41 -22.38
N ALA A 54 -18.71 -7.01 -21.23
CA ALA A 54 -17.75 -7.58 -20.30
C ALA A 54 -17.31 -9.01 -20.65
N GLY A 55 -17.91 -9.65 -21.67
CA GLY A 55 -17.60 -11.03 -22.03
C GLY A 55 -17.98 -12.06 -20.97
N ILE A 56 -19.03 -11.79 -20.18
CA ILE A 56 -19.50 -12.66 -19.09
C ILE A 56 -20.97 -13.06 -19.30
N GLY A 57 -21.41 -14.14 -18.66
CA GLY A 57 -22.79 -14.59 -18.74
C GLY A 57 -23.79 -13.61 -18.09
N LEU A 58 -24.95 -13.39 -18.72
CA LEU A 58 -26.02 -12.52 -18.21
C LEU A 58 -26.46 -12.89 -16.78
N THR A 59 -26.65 -14.19 -16.53
CA THR A 59 -27.01 -14.70 -15.19
C THR A 59 -25.97 -14.33 -14.15
N TRP A 60 -24.69 -14.40 -14.53
CA TRP A 60 -23.58 -14.07 -13.65
C TRP A 60 -23.54 -12.56 -13.32
N TYR A 61 -23.66 -11.70 -14.34
CA TYR A 61 -23.75 -10.24 -14.12
C TYR A 61 -24.98 -9.86 -13.28
N THR A 62 -26.10 -10.56 -13.48
CA THR A 62 -27.31 -10.36 -12.68
C THR A 62 -27.08 -10.68 -11.20
N TRP A 63 -26.37 -11.77 -10.89
CA TRP A 63 -26.02 -12.10 -9.51
C TRP A 63 -25.06 -11.09 -8.87
N LEU A 64 -24.08 -10.61 -9.65
CA LEU A 64 -23.17 -9.55 -9.22
C LEU A 64 -23.95 -8.27 -8.90
N GLU A 65 -24.77 -7.79 -9.84
CA GLU A 65 -25.54 -6.57 -9.64
C GLU A 65 -26.58 -6.74 -8.53
N GLN A 66 -27.13 -7.93 -8.28
CA GLN A 66 -28.04 -8.19 -7.16
C GLN A 66 -27.34 -8.26 -5.79
N GLY A 67 -26.00 -8.23 -5.74
CA GLY A 67 -25.26 -8.38 -4.50
C GLY A 67 -25.41 -9.78 -3.89
N ARG A 68 -25.58 -10.83 -4.70
CA ARG A 68 -25.63 -12.21 -4.19
C ARG A 68 -24.26 -12.61 -3.62
N ARG A 69 -24.26 -13.62 -2.74
CA ARG A 69 -23.04 -14.22 -2.21
C ARG A 69 -22.35 -15.07 -3.30
N ILE A 70 -21.58 -14.40 -4.15
CA ILE A 70 -20.75 -15.02 -5.18
C ILE A 70 -19.29 -14.63 -4.97
N SER A 71 -18.37 -15.52 -5.31
CA SER A 71 -16.95 -15.17 -5.40
C SER A 71 -16.70 -14.49 -6.75
N VAL A 72 -16.06 -13.33 -6.72
CA VAL A 72 -15.73 -12.54 -7.92
C VAL A 72 -14.22 -12.55 -8.08
N THR A 73 -13.71 -12.49 -9.30
CA THR A 73 -12.27 -12.34 -9.56
C THR A 73 -11.96 -10.91 -9.99
N THR A 74 -10.73 -10.46 -9.78
CA THR A 74 -10.28 -9.13 -10.24
C THR A 74 -10.42 -8.98 -11.75
N ALA A 75 -10.14 -10.04 -12.52
CA ALA A 75 -10.33 -10.06 -13.97
C ALA A 75 -11.79 -9.75 -14.40
N VAL A 76 -12.77 -10.24 -13.64
CA VAL A 76 -14.18 -9.95 -13.92
C VAL A 76 -14.55 -8.52 -13.52
N LEU A 77 -14.01 -8.01 -12.42
CA LEU A 77 -14.19 -6.59 -12.04
C LEU A 77 -13.57 -5.64 -13.06
N ASP A 78 -12.42 -5.99 -13.62
CA ASP A 78 -11.79 -5.25 -14.70
C ASP A 78 -12.63 -5.25 -15.98
N ALA A 79 -13.19 -6.41 -16.35
CA ALA A 79 -14.06 -6.52 -17.51
C ALA A 79 -15.35 -5.69 -17.34
N VAL A 80 -15.97 -5.76 -16.16
CA VAL A 80 -17.14 -4.93 -15.82
C VAL A 80 -16.78 -3.45 -15.76
N GLY A 81 -15.61 -3.10 -15.20
CA GLY A 81 -15.12 -1.74 -15.14
C GLY A 81 -14.89 -1.14 -16.54
N ARG A 82 -14.33 -1.91 -17.47
CA ARG A 82 -14.19 -1.50 -18.89
C ARG A 82 -15.55 -1.34 -19.57
N ALA A 83 -16.45 -2.31 -19.41
CA ALA A 83 -17.79 -2.27 -20.01
C ALA A 83 -18.60 -1.06 -19.53
N LEU A 84 -18.43 -0.68 -18.26
CA LEU A 84 -19.07 0.48 -17.65
C LEU A 84 -18.23 1.77 -17.75
N ARG A 85 -17.14 1.78 -18.53
CA ARG A 85 -16.24 2.93 -18.71
C ARG A 85 -15.86 3.62 -17.40
N LEU A 86 -15.61 2.84 -16.36
CA LEU A 86 -15.25 3.36 -15.04
C LEU A 86 -13.85 3.98 -15.10
N ASP A 87 -13.72 5.19 -14.56
CA ASP A 87 -12.43 5.82 -14.33
C ASP A 87 -11.64 5.11 -13.23
N ALA A 88 -10.40 5.56 -12.98
CA ALA A 88 -9.53 4.93 -11.99
C ALA A 88 -10.15 4.93 -10.58
N THR A 89 -10.84 6.01 -10.20
CA THR A 89 -11.47 6.20 -8.89
C THR A 89 -12.66 5.25 -8.71
N ASP A 90 -13.52 5.17 -9.71
CA ASP A 90 -14.68 4.28 -9.74
C ASP A 90 -14.25 2.81 -9.74
N ARG A 91 -13.18 2.45 -10.45
CA ARG A 91 -12.61 1.09 -10.42
C ARG A 91 -12.09 0.77 -9.02
N ALA A 92 -11.30 1.64 -8.40
CA ALA A 92 -10.82 1.44 -7.04
C ALA A 92 -11.96 1.30 -6.03
N HIS A 93 -13.06 2.04 -6.21
CA HIS A 93 -14.26 1.88 -5.40
C HIS A 93 -14.96 0.53 -5.64
N LEU A 94 -15.11 0.10 -6.89
CA LEU A 94 -15.65 -1.21 -7.27
C LEU A 94 -14.89 -2.35 -6.59
N TYR A 95 -13.55 -2.33 -6.62
CA TYR A 95 -12.70 -3.30 -5.95
C TYR A 95 -12.99 -3.40 -4.46
N ARG A 96 -12.99 -2.24 -3.76
CA ARG A 96 -13.26 -2.18 -2.32
C ARG A 96 -14.64 -2.73 -1.96
N LEU A 97 -15.67 -2.41 -2.75
CA LEU A 97 -17.04 -2.89 -2.54
C LEU A 97 -17.16 -4.41 -2.78
N ALA A 98 -16.45 -4.93 -3.77
CA ALA A 98 -16.38 -6.36 -4.05
C ALA A 98 -15.53 -7.15 -3.03
N GLY A 99 -14.95 -6.48 -2.03
CA GLY A 99 -14.12 -7.12 -1.02
C GLY A 99 -12.73 -7.51 -1.51
N HIS A 100 -12.35 -7.07 -2.70
CA HIS A 100 -10.99 -7.15 -3.19
C HIS A 100 -10.24 -5.91 -2.73
N VAL A 101 -9.16 -6.10 -1.98
CA VAL A 101 -8.06 -5.13 -2.03
C VAL A 101 -7.47 -5.26 -3.43
N PRO A 102 -7.27 -4.18 -4.21
CA PRO A 102 -6.61 -4.27 -5.51
C PRO A 102 -5.37 -5.16 -5.36
N GLY A 103 -5.44 -6.35 -5.97
CA GLY A 103 -4.37 -7.33 -5.92
C GLY A 103 -3.23 -6.82 -6.77
N GLU A 104 -2.03 -6.82 -6.18
CA GLU A 104 -0.71 -6.54 -6.76
C GLU A 104 -0.74 -6.08 -8.23
N PRO A 105 -0.55 -4.78 -8.52
CA PRO A 105 0.12 -4.43 -9.77
C PRO A 105 1.38 -5.31 -9.81
N SER A 106 1.63 -5.94 -10.95
CA SER A 106 2.91 -6.58 -11.22
C SER A 106 4.03 -5.65 -10.75
N ALA A 107 5.18 -6.22 -10.38
CA ALA A 107 6.38 -5.50 -9.97
C ALA A 107 6.94 -4.50 -11.03
N GLN A 108 6.15 -4.10 -12.02
CA GLN A 108 6.35 -2.95 -12.89
C GLN A 108 5.56 -1.75 -12.34
N ARG A 109 6.28 -0.87 -11.63
CA ARG A 109 5.87 0.50 -11.29
C ARG A 109 4.54 0.63 -10.54
N GLN A 110 4.57 0.47 -9.21
CA GLN A 110 3.84 1.44 -8.40
C GLN A 110 4.52 2.79 -8.62
N ASP A 111 4.03 3.57 -9.58
CA ASP A 111 4.49 4.93 -9.78
C ASP A 111 4.01 5.76 -8.60
N VAL A 112 4.97 6.22 -7.80
CA VAL A 112 4.71 7.18 -6.72
C VAL A 112 4.18 8.44 -7.38
N PRO A 113 2.98 8.94 -7.02
CA PRO A 113 2.43 10.18 -7.56
C PRO A 113 3.44 11.33 -7.51
N ALA A 114 3.46 12.16 -8.55
CA ALA A 114 4.40 13.28 -8.66
C ALA A 114 4.28 14.26 -7.48
N GLU A 115 3.07 14.41 -6.95
CA GLU A 115 2.79 15.20 -5.74
C GLU A 115 3.50 14.65 -4.51
N LEU A 116 3.55 13.33 -4.35
CA LEU A 116 4.25 12.69 -3.24
C LEU A 116 5.77 12.77 -3.41
N LEU A 117 6.27 12.63 -4.64
CA LEU A 117 7.69 12.83 -4.94
C LEU A 117 8.12 14.25 -4.57
N ARG A 118 7.34 15.26 -4.96
CA ARG A 118 7.59 16.66 -4.56
C ARG A 118 7.52 16.84 -3.05
N LEU A 119 6.52 16.27 -2.38
CA LEU A 119 6.40 16.36 -0.91
C LEU A 119 7.64 15.80 -0.20
N VAL A 120 8.13 14.65 -0.67
CA VAL A 120 9.32 13.99 -0.11
C VAL A 120 10.57 14.86 -0.33
N GLU A 121 10.72 15.45 -1.51
CA GLU A 121 11.85 16.33 -1.82
C GLU A 121 11.82 17.64 -1.03
N GLU A 122 10.66 18.29 -0.94
CA GLU A 122 10.46 19.53 -0.17
C GLU A 122 10.58 19.34 1.35
N TRP A 123 10.62 18.09 1.84
CA TRP A 123 10.89 17.79 3.25
C TRP A 123 12.34 18.06 3.67
N LEU A 124 13.22 18.35 2.71
CA LEU A 124 14.60 18.72 2.98
C LEU A 124 14.70 19.90 3.97
N PRO A 125 15.75 19.92 4.82
CA PRO A 125 16.89 19.00 4.86
C PRO A 125 16.61 17.67 5.59
N ASN A 126 15.37 17.43 6.02
CA ASN A 126 15.04 16.26 6.83
C ASN A 126 14.82 15.00 5.98
N PRO A 127 15.15 13.78 6.46
CA PRO A 127 14.93 12.57 5.70
C PRO A 127 13.44 12.25 5.52
N ALA A 128 13.06 11.92 4.28
CA ALA A 128 11.74 11.41 3.93
C ALA A 128 11.83 10.31 2.89
N TYR A 129 10.95 9.32 2.99
CA TYR A 129 10.88 8.21 2.03
C TYR A 129 9.50 7.57 1.94
N VAL A 130 9.27 6.84 0.86
CA VAL A 130 8.04 6.11 0.56
C VAL A 130 8.35 4.63 0.43
N LEU A 131 7.54 3.82 1.11
CA LEU A 131 7.53 2.36 0.98
C LEU A 131 6.23 1.89 0.31
N ASP A 132 6.31 0.75 -0.35
CA ASP A 132 5.12 -0.01 -0.72
C ASP A 132 4.50 -0.73 0.50
N ARG A 133 3.38 -1.40 0.26
CA ARG A 133 2.63 -2.18 1.25
C ARG A 133 3.47 -3.27 1.91
N HIS A 134 4.47 -3.80 1.21
CA HIS A 134 5.37 -4.85 1.65
C HIS A 134 6.68 -4.32 2.23
N TRP A 135 6.75 -3.01 2.52
CA TRP A 135 7.89 -2.33 3.10
C TRP A 135 9.13 -2.28 2.19
N ARG A 136 8.91 -2.33 0.86
CA ARG A 136 9.97 -2.11 -0.13
C ARG A 136 10.09 -0.62 -0.45
N PHE A 137 11.32 -0.14 -0.54
CA PHE A 137 11.64 1.24 -0.84
C PHE A 137 11.22 1.60 -2.27
N LEU A 138 10.46 2.69 -2.42
CA LEU A 138 10.03 3.18 -3.72
C LEU A 138 10.80 4.43 -4.14
N CYS A 139 10.96 5.37 -3.21
CA CYS A 139 11.71 6.62 -3.39
C CYS A 139 12.03 7.26 -2.04
N GLY A 140 12.97 8.19 -2.04
CA GLY A 140 13.31 9.03 -0.90
C GLY A 140 14.09 10.25 -1.35
N ASN A 141 14.16 11.26 -0.48
CA ASN A 141 14.96 12.45 -0.75
C ASN A 141 16.44 12.18 -0.46
N ARG A 142 17.32 13.05 -0.95
CA ARG A 142 18.78 12.92 -0.75
C ARG A 142 19.20 12.81 0.73
N ALA A 143 18.43 13.37 1.66
CA ALA A 143 18.73 13.25 3.09
C ALA A 143 18.54 11.82 3.63
N VAL A 144 17.62 11.03 3.08
CA VAL A 144 17.51 9.61 3.45
C VAL A 144 18.75 8.84 3.03
N HIS A 145 19.26 9.11 1.83
CA HIS A 145 20.45 8.46 1.30
C HIS A 145 21.72 8.88 2.05
N ALA A 146 21.82 10.16 2.41
CA ALA A 146 22.92 10.65 3.23
C ALA A 146 22.92 10.03 4.64
N VAL A 147 21.75 9.80 5.26
CA VAL A 147 21.67 9.27 6.63
C VAL A 147 21.75 7.74 6.69
N PHE A 148 21.13 7.04 5.73
CA PHE A 148 20.99 5.57 5.77
C PHE A 148 21.84 4.85 4.71
N GLY A 149 22.61 5.58 3.90
CA GLY A 149 23.31 5.06 2.73
C GLY A 149 22.39 4.98 1.50
N GLU A 150 22.98 4.67 0.35
CA GLU A 150 22.23 4.44 -0.88
C GLU A 150 21.28 3.25 -0.71
N VAL A 151 19.99 3.48 -1.00
CA VAL A 151 18.93 2.47 -0.88
C VAL A 151 18.29 2.34 -2.25
N GLY A 152 18.47 1.17 -2.87
CA GLY A 152 17.91 0.88 -4.18
C GLY A 152 16.38 0.78 -4.14
N ARG A 153 15.75 1.18 -5.25
CA ARG A 153 14.32 0.91 -5.45
C ARG A 153 14.06 -0.59 -5.40
N GLY A 154 13.07 -0.97 -4.60
CA GLY A 154 12.69 -2.35 -4.37
C GLY A 154 13.44 -3.02 -3.22
N GLU A 155 14.47 -2.42 -2.62
CA GLU A 155 15.07 -2.97 -1.40
C GLU A 155 14.07 -2.93 -0.24
N SER A 156 14.03 -3.99 0.57
CA SER A 156 13.16 -4.03 1.74
C SER A 156 13.84 -3.35 2.92
N CYS A 157 13.08 -2.58 3.70
CA CYS A 157 13.56 -2.11 5.00
C CYS A 157 13.90 -3.26 5.96
N LEU A 158 13.42 -4.47 5.68
CA LEU A 158 13.71 -5.67 6.46
C LEU A 158 14.96 -6.42 5.96
N ASP A 159 15.57 -6.01 4.83
CA ASP A 159 16.79 -6.67 4.32
C ASP A 159 17.98 -6.47 5.25
N GLY A 160 17.90 -5.54 6.21
CA GLY A 160 18.86 -5.44 7.31
C GLY A 160 19.02 -6.73 8.12
N PHE A 161 17.98 -7.57 8.22
CA PHE A 161 18.05 -8.88 8.87
C PHE A 161 18.88 -9.92 8.10
N LEU A 162 19.19 -9.65 6.82
CA LEU A 162 19.86 -10.58 5.90
C LEU A 162 21.32 -10.20 5.60
N ARG A 163 21.76 -9.01 6.04
CA ARG A 163 23.11 -8.49 5.77
C ARG A 163 24.09 -9.03 6.81
N GLU A 164 25.29 -9.41 6.37
CA GLU A 164 26.35 -9.90 7.26
C GLU A 164 26.89 -8.79 8.17
N GLU A 165 27.53 -9.19 9.29
CA GLU A 165 28.28 -8.30 10.17
C GLU A 165 29.45 -7.63 9.43
N GLY A 166 29.20 -6.47 8.84
CA GLY A 166 30.17 -5.58 8.19
C GLY A 166 29.74 -5.01 6.84
N GLU A 167 28.77 -5.61 6.14
CA GLU A 167 28.54 -5.31 4.71
C GLU A 167 27.44 -4.28 4.41
N THR A 168 26.57 -3.94 5.36
CA THR A 168 25.77 -2.71 5.34
C THR A 168 25.11 -2.54 6.71
N PHE A 169 24.85 -1.30 7.13
CA PHE A 169 24.26 -0.96 8.44
C PHE A 169 25.14 -1.19 9.69
N HIS A 170 26.43 -1.49 9.53
CA HIS A 170 27.37 -1.66 10.65
C HIS A 170 27.95 -0.33 11.10
N GLY A 171 27.25 0.23 12.07
CA GLY A 171 27.57 1.49 12.71
C GLY A 171 26.46 1.87 13.67
N LEU A 172 25.21 1.43 13.40
CA LEU A 172 24.03 1.75 14.19
C LEU A 172 24.06 1.05 15.56
N SER A 173 24.65 1.72 16.55
CA SER A 173 24.30 1.49 17.95
C SER A 173 22.78 1.72 18.10
N GLY A 174 21.98 0.65 18.10
CA GLY A 174 20.51 0.74 18.14
C GLY A 174 19.74 -0.30 17.30
N TRP A 175 20.41 -1.17 16.54
CA TRP A 175 19.74 -2.24 15.78
C TRP A 175 18.83 -3.10 16.66
N ASP A 176 19.29 -3.57 17.83
CA ASP A 176 18.48 -4.43 18.72
C ASP A 176 17.12 -3.82 19.10
N GLY A 177 17.08 -2.51 19.35
CA GLY A 177 15.83 -1.78 19.65
C GLY A 177 14.99 -1.47 18.40
N MET A 178 15.64 -1.20 17.27
CA MET A 178 14.98 -0.91 16.01
C MET A 178 14.38 -2.18 15.38
N ALA A 179 15.09 -3.30 15.41
CA ALA A 179 14.71 -4.58 14.85
C ALA A 179 13.40 -5.09 15.43
N ALA A 180 13.27 -5.12 16.77
CA ALA A 180 12.03 -5.52 17.43
C ALA A 180 10.85 -4.60 17.01
N SER A 181 11.10 -3.30 16.92
CA SER A 181 10.11 -2.30 16.51
C SER A 181 9.65 -2.50 15.06
N LEU A 182 10.58 -2.72 14.13
CA LEU A 182 10.30 -2.99 12.72
C LEU A 182 9.45 -4.26 12.55
N VAL A 183 9.82 -5.33 13.26
CA VAL A 183 9.09 -6.61 13.22
C VAL A 183 7.66 -6.46 13.76
N ALA A 184 7.50 -5.75 14.88
CA ALA A 184 6.19 -5.54 15.49
C ALA A 184 5.25 -4.66 14.64
N GLU A 185 5.80 -3.63 13.98
CA GLU A 185 5.06 -2.79 13.02
C GLU A 185 4.72 -3.55 11.72
N PHE A 186 5.67 -4.32 11.18
CA PHE A 186 5.43 -5.15 10.00
C PHE A 186 4.34 -6.21 10.27
N ARG A 187 4.32 -6.79 11.48
CA ARG A 187 3.25 -7.70 11.92
C ARG A 187 1.90 -7.02 11.96
N ALA A 188 1.82 -5.79 12.48
CA ALA A 188 0.59 -5.01 12.49
C ALA A 188 0.07 -4.78 11.06
N ASP A 189 0.98 -4.47 10.13
CA ASP A 189 0.66 -4.31 8.70
C ASP A 189 0.18 -5.62 8.06
N ALA A 190 0.88 -6.73 8.27
CA ALA A 190 0.46 -8.05 7.78
C ALA A 190 -0.92 -8.47 8.32
N ALA A 191 -1.22 -8.19 9.59
CA ALA A 191 -2.50 -8.53 10.21
C ALA A 191 -3.71 -7.79 9.61
N ARG A 192 -3.50 -6.61 9.01
CA ARG A 192 -4.57 -5.88 8.30
C ARG A 192 -4.89 -6.48 6.91
N HIS A 193 -4.01 -7.35 6.39
CA HIS A 193 -4.14 -7.96 5.06
C HIS A 193 -3.93 -9.49 5.14
N PRO A 194 -4.82 -10.24 5.84
CA PRO A 194 -4.62 -11.68 6.07
C PRO A 194 -4.63 -12.53 4.80
N ASP A 195 -5.31 -12.06 3.74
CA ASP A 195 -5.42 -12.78 2.46
C ASP A 195 -4.27 -12.45 1.49
N ASP A 196 -3.29 -11.66 1.91
CA ASP A 196 -2.19 -11.22 1.07
C ASP A 196 -0.96 -12.16 1.18
N PRO A 197 -0.63 -12.90 0.12
CA PRO A 197 0.50 -13.82 0.15
C PRO A 197 1.86 -13.09 0.22
N GLY A 198 1.94 -11.81 -0.15
CA GLY A 198 3.21 -11.05 -0.13
C GLY A 198 3.84 -10.95 1.26
N PHE A 199 3.02 -10.64 2.28
CA PHE A 199 3.50 -10.64 3.67
C PHE A 199 3.99 -12.02 4.11
N ALA A 200 3.21 -13.07 3.81
CA ALA A 200 3.57 -14.44 4.18
C ALA A 200 4.88 -14.90 3.51
N ARG A 201 5.11 -14.51 2.25
CA ARG A 201 6.37 -14.77 1.53
C ARG A 201 7.55 -14.08 2.21
N THR A 202 7.42 -12.80 2.55
CA THR A 202 8.48 -12.04 3.24
C THR A 202 8.81 -12.63 4.60
N VAL A 203 7.79 -12.92 5.43
CA VAL A 203 7.97 -13.56 6.75
C VAL A 203 8.69 -14.89 6.61
N THR A 204 8.25 -15.73 5.67
CA THR A 204 8.85 -17.05 5.43
C THR A 204 10.30 -16.93 5.01
N HIS A 205 10.59 -16.01 4.08
CA HIS A 205 11.93 -15.78 3.57
C HIS A 205 12.90 -15.32 4.67
N LEU A 206 12.51 -14.27 5.42
CA LEU A 206 13.33 -13.71 6.49
C LEU A 206 13.50 -14.69 7.65
N SER A 207 12.45 -15.40 8.05
CA SER A 207 12.53 -16.37 9.16
C SER A 207 13.46 -17.55 8.85
N ARG A 208 13.63 -17.91 7.57
CA ARG A 208 14.56 -18.98 7.15
C ARG A 208 16.02 -18.53 7.13
N ARG A 209 16.27 -17.23 6.91
CA ARG A 209 17.61 -16.68 6.67
C ARG A 209 18.16 -15.88 7.84
N SER A 210 17.31 -15.49 8.80
CA SER A 210 17.69 -14.70 9.97
C SER A 210 17.09 -15.29 11.24
N ALA A 211 17.95 -15.86 12.08
CA ALA A 211 17.56 -16.39 13.39
C ALA A 211 17.01 -15.28 14.31
N GLU A 212 17.56 -14.07 14.19
CA GLU A 212 17.09 -12.91 14.93
C GLU A 212 15.66 -12.54 14.53
N PHE A 213 15.38 -12.42 13.21
CA PHE A 213 14.04 -12.15 12.71
C PHE A 213 13.04 -13.22 13.18
N ALA A 214 13.40 -14.51 13.03
CA ALA A 214 12.55 -15.61 13.45
C ALA A 214 12.19 -15.52 14.94
N ARG A 215 13.17 -15.22 15.80
CA ARG A 215 12.98 -15.03 17.24
C ARG A 215 12.06 -13.85 17.54
N LEU A 216 12.31 -12.69 16.92
CA LEU A 216 11.48 -11.49 17.13
C LEU A 216 10.05 -11.70 16.63
N TRP A 217 9.89 -12.32 15.46
CA TRP A 217 8.59 -12.64 14.91
C TRP A 217 7.82 -13.60 15.83
N ALA A 218 8.48 -14.59 16.43
CA ALA A 218 7.86 -15.54 17.35
C ALA A 218 7.30 -14.88 18.64
N ARG A 219 7.80 -13.71 19.05
CA ARG A 219 7.28 -12.98 20.23
C ARG A 219 5.86 -12.46 20.06
N GLN A 220 5.38 -12.39 18.82
CA GLN A 220 4.05 -11.90 18.47
C GLN A 220 3.72 -10.48 18.96
N GLU A 221 4.74 -9.67 19.23
CA GLU A 221 4.56 -8.27 19.57
C GLU A 221 3.94 -7.52 18.39
N VAL A 222 2.87 -6.77 18.65
CA VAL A 222 2.18 -5.96 17.64
C VAL A 222 2.32 -4.51 18.03
N ARG A 223 2.79 -3.68 17.10
CA ARG A 223 2.88 -2.24 17.30
C ARG A 223 2.18 -1.52 16.16
N ASP A 224 1.05 -0.91 16.47
CA ASP A 224 0.28 -0.09 15.53
C ASP A 224 0.38 1.39 15.92
N THR A 225 1.58 1.97 15.80
CA THR A 225 1.76 3.41 15.98
C THR A 225 2.33 4.05 14.72
N ALA A 226 1.70 5.15 14.31
CA ALA A 226 2.21 6.05 13.27
C ALA A 226 3.42 6.85 13.77
N LEU A 227 3.55 7.01 15.08
CA LEU A 227 4.59 7.79 15.74
C LEU A 227 5.64 6.87 16.35
N GLY A 228 6.90 7.28 16.30
CA GLY A 228 7.98 6.57 16.96
C GLY A 228 9.26 7.37 17.02
N THR A 229 10.31 6.77 17.54
CA THR A 229 11.66 7.33 17.51
C THR A 229 12.57 6.43 16.69
N LYS A 230 13.45 7.02 15.89
CA LYS A 230 14.46 6.31 15.12
C LYS A 230 15.84 6.86 15.48
N SER A 231 16.72 5.99 15.98
CA SER A 231 18.11 6.35 16.28
C SER A 231 19.02 5.66 15.27
N VAL A 232 20.00 6.39 14.76
CA VAL A 232 20.95 5.94 13.75
C VAL A 232 22.32 6.52 14.10
N THR A 233 23.36 5.72 14.13
CA THR A 233 24.74 6.19 14.31
C THR A 233 25.38 6.32 12.94
N HIS A 234 25.53 7.55 12.47
CA HIS A 234 26.13 7.87 11.20
C HIS A 234 27.67 7.76 11.27
N PRO A 235 28.36 7.18 10.28
CA PRO A 235 29.81 6.96 10.33
C PRO A 235 30.64 8.22 10.59
N SER A 236 30.26 9.36 9.99
CA SER A 236 30.98 10.63 10.16
C SER A 236 30.34 11.60 11.15
N ALA A 237 29.06 11.42 11.48
CA ALA A 237 28.30 12.38 12.30
C ALA A 237 27.91 11.82 13.67
N GLY A 238 28.24 10.56 13.96
CA GLY A 238 27.89 9.91 15.21
C GLY A 238 26.38 9.71 15.37
N PRO A 239 25.86 9.65 16.61
CA PRO A 239 24.44 9.36 16.86
C PRO A 239 23.54 10.50 16.39
N LEU A 240 22.50 10.12 15.66
CA LEU A 240 21.42 10.97 15.17
C LEU A 240 20.09 10.38 15.66
N HIS A 241 19.23 11.25 16.20
CA HIS A 241 17.97 10.88 16.81
C HIS A 241 16.81 11.58 16.13
N PHE A 242 15.86 10.80 15.65
CA PHE A 242 14.70 11.29 14.92
C PHE A 242 13.40 10.93 15.61
N GLU A 243 12.46 11.87 15.59
CA GLU A 243 11.04 11.60 15.73
C GLU A 243 10.50 11.18 14.37
N ARG A 244 9.90 10.00 14.34
CA ARG A 244 9.36 9.37 13.14
C ARG A 244 7.85 9.54 13.12
N THR A 245 7.33 9.99 11.99
CA THR A 245 5.90 9.91 11.69
C THR A 245 5.66 9.17 10.39
N ALA A 246 4.72 8.24 10.39
CA ALA A 246 4.37 7.43 9.24
C ALA A 246 2.89 7.52 8.90
N PHE A 247 2.61 7.74 7.62
CA PHE A 247 1.27 7.95 7.10
C PHE A 247 0.98 6.99 5.96
N ARG A 248 -0.28 6.59 5.84
CA ARG A 248 -0.82 6.00 4.60
C ARG A 248 -1.46 7.09 3.78
N VAL A 249 -1.25 7.04 2.47
CA VAL A 249 -1.89 7.98 1.56
C VAL A 249 -3.33 7.53 1.34
N ALA A 250 -4.31 8.40 1.57
CA ALA A 250 -5.72 8.02 1.52
C ALA A 250 -6.13 7.42 0.16
N ASP A 251 -5.66 8.04 -0.93
CA ASP A 251 -5.95 7.60 -2.30
C ASP A 251 -5.00 6.49 -2.78
N HIS A 252 -3.92 6.24 -2.06
CA HIS A 252 -2.94 5.20 -2.33
C HIS A 252 -2.60 4.45 -1.03
N PRO A 253 -3.53 3.64 -0.48
CA PRO A 253 -3.37 3.02 0.84
C PRO A 253 -2.24 2.00 0.92
N ASP A 254 -1.75 1.53 -0.23
CA ASP A 254 -0.57 0.67 -0.36
C ASP A 254 0.74 1.46 -0.28
N LEU A 255 0.71 2.80 -0.27
CA LEU A 255 1.88 3.64 -0.08
C LEU A 255 1.97 4.10 1.38
N ARG A 256 3.16 3.94 1.95
CA ARG A 256 3.51 4.43 3.29
C ARG A 256 4.59 5.48 3.18
N ILE A 257 4.27 6.72 3.58
CA ILE A 257 5.24 7.81 3.68
C ILE A 257 5.79 7.80 5.10
N THR A 258 7.12 7.88 5.24
CA THR A 258 7.78 8.07 6.54
C THR A 258 8.57 9.38 6.51
N LEU A 259 8.27 10.26 7.46
CA LEU A 259 8.95 11.52 7.69
C LEU A 259 9.75 11.42 8.99
N LEU A 260 11.00 11.86 8.96
CA LEU A 260 11.88 11.90 10.12
C LEU A 260 12.20 13.35 10.45
N LEU A 261 12.00 13.76 11.70
CA LEU A 261 12.40 15.07 12.21
C LEU A 261 13.48 14.91 13.27
N PRO A 262 14.54 15.74 13.27
CA PRO A 262 15.51 15.76 14.36
C PRO A 262 14.81 15.93 15.72
N ARG A 263 15.09 15.03 16.66
CA ARG A 263 14.48 15.05 17.98
C ARG A 263 14.90 16.32 18.74
N PRO A 264 13.95 17.09 19.30
CA PRO A 264 14.28 18.26 20.12
C PRO A 264 15.21 17.91 21.28
N GLY A 265 16.11 18.83 21.63
CA GLY A 265 17.10 18.62 22.71
C GLY A 265 18.27 17.72 22.34
N THR A 266 18.45 17.42 21.05
CA THR A 266 19.66 16.75 20.50
C THR A 266 20.36 17.65 19.50
N ASP A 267 21.64 17.37 19.22
CA ASP A 267 22.45 18.03 18.19
C ASP A 267 22.18 17.50 16.77
N THR A 268 21.22 16.58 16.62
CA THR A 268 20.88 15.92 15.36
C THR A 268 20.59 16.92 14.23
N ARG A 269 19.92 18.05 14.53
CA ARG A 269 19.55 19.03 13.51
C ARG A 269 20.78 19.68 12.85
N GLU A 270 21.77 20.04 13.66
CA GLU A 270 23.00 20.69 13.18
C GLU A 270 23.82 19.70 12.35
N ARG A 271 24.07 18.52 12.92
CA ARG A 271 24.85 17.44 12.27
C ARG A 271 24.21 16.93 10.98
N LEU A 272 22.89 16.87 10.92
CA LEU A 272 22.17 16.50 9.72
C LEU A 272 22.43 17.50 8.58
N GLY A 273 22.51 18.79 8.88
CA GLY A 273 22.85 19.82 7.89
C GLY A 273 24.19 19.53 7.23
N ASP A 274 25.21 19.19 8.03
CA ASP A 274 26.56 18.87 7.55
C ASP A 274 26.59 17.60 6.68
N VAL A 275 25.88 16.55 7.13
CA VAL A 275 25.76 15.27 6.40
C VAL A 275 25.10 15.49 5.03
N VAL A 276 24.00 16.23 4.98
CA VAL A 276 23.24 16.49 3.74
C VAL A 276 23.98 17.46 2.80
N ALA A 277 24.82 18.35 3.33
CA ALA A 277 25.66 19.23 2.52
C ALA A 277 26.83 18.49 1.87
N THR A 278 27.40 17.50 2.56
CA THR A 278 28.57 16.74 2.11
C THR A 278 28.21 15.65 1.09
N ALA A 279 26.98 15.12 1.14
CA ALA A 279 26.49 14.08 0.23
C ALA A 279 26.10 14.58 -1.19
N ARG A 280 26.72 15.66 -1.67
CA ARG A 280 26.45 16.27 -2.99
C ARG A 280 27.16 15.54 -4.13
#